data_AF-J3QLU0-F1
#
_entry.id   AF-J3QLU0-F1
#
_cell.length_a   1.000
_cell.length_b   1.000
_cell.length_c   1.000
_cell.angle_alpha   90.00
_cell.angle_beta   90.00
_cell.angle_gamma   90.00
#
_symmetry.space_group_name_H-M   'P 1'
#
loop_
_entity.id
_entity.type
_entity.pdbx_description
1 polymer ?
#
loop_
_entity_poly.entity_id
_entity_poly.type
_entity_poly.pdbx_seq_one_letter_code
_entity_poly.pdbx_strand_id
1 'polypeptide(L)'
;MQLRKGKDPKIEEFVPPDENCPLKEASSRRIPRLTVKAREHCLRLLEEALSSNRQSTRTADEADLRAKAVELEHETFRNAKVANLYKASVLKKVADIHRASKDGQPYDMGGSAKSCSAQAEPPEPNEYDIPPASHVYSLKPKRVGAGFPKGSCPFQTATELMETTRIREQAPQPERGGEHEPPSRPCGLL
;
A
#
# COMPACT_ATOMS: atom_id res chain seq x y z
N MET A 1 -6.08 -20.19 -42.12
CA MET A 1 -5.78 -19.28 -40.98
C MET A 1 -4.35 -19.53 -40.53
N GLN A 2 -3.38 -18.70 -40.94
CA GLN A 2 -2.00 -18.82 -40.45
C GLN A 2 -1.92 -18.09 -39.10
N LEU A 3 -1.89 -18.87 -38.02
CA LEU A 3 -1.66 -18.34 -36.69
C LEU A 3 -0.21 -17.86 -36.63
N ARG A 4 -0.02 -16.54 -36.51
CA ARG A 4 1.31 -15.93 -36.35
C ARG A 4 1.96 -16.55 -35.12
N LYS A 5 3.13 -17.17 -35.30
CA LYS A 5 3.93 -17.76 -34.22
C LYS A 5 4.37 -16.62 -33.30
N GLY A 6 3.67 -16.48 -32.17
CA GLY A 6 4.02 -15.51 -31.14
C GLY A 6 5.45 -15.78 -30.71
N LYS A 7 6.26 -14.72 -30.65
CA LYS A 7 7.67 -14.79 -30.24
C LYS A 7 7.72 -15.48 -28.87
N ASP A 8 8.33 -16.66 -28.82
CA ASP A 8 8.47 -17.42 -27.58
C ASP A 8 9.01 -16.49 -26.48
N PRO A 9 8.42 -16.52 -25.27
CA PRO A 9 8.94 -15.72 -24.17
C PRO A 9 10.39 -16.18 -23.97
N LYS A 10 11.34 -15.30 -24.30
CA LYS A 10 12.78 -15.56 -24.11
C LYS A 10 12.95 -16.07 -22.69
N ILE A 11 13.30 -17.36 -22.58
CA ILE A 11 13.66 -17.96 -21.31
C ILE A 11 14.91 -17.20 -20.87
N GLU A 12 14.73 -16.31 -19.91
CA GLU A 12 15.81 -15.53 -19.34
C GLU A 12 16.77 -16.51 -18.68
N GLU A 13 18.05 -16.43 -19.06
CA GLU A 13 19.08 -17.32 -18.54
C GLU A 13 19.18 -17.15 -17.02
N PHE A 14 18.90 -18.22 -16.30
CA PHE A 14 18.92 -18.18 -14.85
C PHE A 14 20.36 -18.28 -14.35
N VAL A 15 20.81 -17.21 -13.71
CA VAL A 15 22.12 -17.17 -13.04
C VAL A 15 22.01 -17.94 -11.71
N PRO A 16 22.82 -18.98 -11.48
CA PRO A 16 22.87 -19.69 -10.21
C PRO A 16 23.21 -18.77 -9.03
N PRO A 17 22.80 -19.14 -7.79
CA PRO A 17 23.19 -18.40 -6.60
C PRO A 17 24.67 -18.54 -6.29
N ASP A 18 25.26 -17.49 -5.71
CA ASP A 18 26.65 -17.48 -5.25
C ASP A 18 26.82 -18.34 -3.98
N GLU A 19 28.06 -18.73 -3.66
CA GLU A 19 28.40 -19.57 -2.49
C GLU A 19 27.97 -18.96 -1.14
N ASN A 20 27.84 -17.64 -1.07
CA ASN A 20 27.45 -16.91 0.13
C ASN A 20 25.96 -16.50 0.15
N CYS A 21 25.12 -17.06 -0.72
CA CYS A 21 23.71 -16.68 -0.83
C CYS A 21 22.93 -17.06 0.45
N PRO A 22 22.35 -16.10 1.19
CA PRO A 22 21.59 -16.39 2.41
C PRO A 22 20.13 -16.80 2.15
N LEU A 23 19.70 -16.84 0.89
CA LEU A 23 18.31 -17.07 0.52
C LEU A 23 17.91 -18.54 0.66
N LYS A 24 16.70 -18.77 1.18
CA LYS A 24 16.03 -20.06 1.07
C LYS A 24 15.53 -20.28 -0.36
N GLU A 25 15.64 -21.52 -0.84
CA GLU A 25 15.26 -21.88 -2.22
C GLU A 25 15.93 -20.95 -3.26
N ALA A 26 17.22 -20.65 -3.10
CA ALA A 26 17.92 -19.70 -3.96
C ALA A 26 17.94 -20.12 -5.45
N SER A 27 17.95 -21.43 -5.74
CA SER A 27 17.90 -21.98 -7.10
C SER A 27 16.47 -22.08 -7.69
N SER A 28 15.44 -21.64 -6.95
CA SER A 28 14.05 -21.75 -7.38
C SER A 28 13.69 -20.74 -8.46
N ARG A 29 13.06 -21.24 -9.53
CA ARG A 29 12.58 -20.46 -10.69
C ARG A 29 11.06 -20.27 -10.69
N ARG A 30 10.41 -20.41 -9.51
CA ARG A 30 8.94 -20.37 -9.39
C ARG A 30 8.34 -19.06 -9.91
N ILE A 31 9.03 -17.94 -9.70
CA ILE A 31 8.62 -16.62 -10.18
C ILE A 31 9.40 -16.30 -11.45
N PRO A 32 8.75 -16.23 -12.62
CA PRO A 32 9.44 -15.87 -13.86
C PRO A 32 10.05 -14.47 -13.78
N ARG A 33 11.24 -14.29 -14.36
CA ARG A 33 11.98 -13.01 -14.43
C ARG A 33 12.38 -12.41 -13.08
N LEU A 34 12.39 -13.22 -12.03
CA LEU A 34 12.91 -12.82 -10.72
C LEU A 34 14.28 -13.45 -10.51
N THR A 35 15.32 -12.60 -10.47
CA THR A 35 16.71 -13.05 -10.29
C THR A 35 17.06 -13.26 -8.81
N VAL A 36 18.08 -14.08 -8.56
CA VAL A 36 18.62 -14.29 -7.20
C VAL A 36 19.09 -12.97 -6.59
N LYS A 37 19.82 -12.14 -7.35
CA LYS A 37 20.28 -10.81 -6.89
C LYS A 37 19.16 -9.86 -6.54
N ALA A 38 18.04 -9.91 -7.25
CA ALA A 38 16.87 -9.11 -6.89
C ALA A 38 16.28 -9.57 -5.54
N ARG A 39 16.23 -10.87 -5.29
CA ARG A 39 15.79 -11.42 -3.99
C ARG A 39 16.75 -11.08 -2.87
N GLU A 40 18.06 -11.16 -3.08
CA GLU A 40 19.08 -10.72 -2.10
C GLU A 40 18.94 -9.24 -1.76
N HIS A 41 18.66 -8.41 -2.76
CA HIS A 41 18.39 -7.00 -2.52
C HIS A 41 17.11 -6.77 -1.69
N CYS A 42 16.03 -7.48 -2.01
CA CYS A 42 14.80 -7.45 -1.22
C CYS A 42 15.00 -7.91 0.23
N LEU A 43 15.83 -8.93 0.44
CA LEU A 43 16.21 -9.40 1.77
C LEU A 43 16.96 -8.30 2.54
N ARG A 44 17.92 -7.61 1.92
CA ARG A 44 18.63 -6.48 2.57
C ARG A 44 17.68 -5.36 3.00
N LEU A 45 16.66 -5.04 2.19
CA LEU A 45 15.64 -4.06 2.59
C LEU A 45 14.88 -4.47 3.86
N LEU A 46 14.58 -5.77 4.01
CA LEU A 46 13.94 -6.30 5.21
C LEU A 46 14.88 -6.27 6.42
N GLU A 47 16.15 -6.66 6.24
CA GLU A 47 17.18 -6.60 7.29
C GLU A 47 17.38 -5.15 7.79
N GLU A 48 17.50 -4.17 6.89
CA GLU A 48 17.66 -2.75 7.25
C GLU A 48 16.44 -2.19 7.98
N ALA A 49 15.23 -2.57 7.57
CA ALA A 49 14.00 -2.17 8.25
C ALA A 49 13.92 -2.77 9.67
N LEU A 50 14.28 -4.05 9.82
CA LEU A 50 14.29 -4.74 11.11
C LEU A 50 15.39 -4.24 12.05
N SER A 51 16.59 -3.95 11.52
CA SER A 51 17.67 -3.38 12.32
C SER A 51 17.32 -1.97 12.82
N SER A 52 16.68 -1.17 11.97
CA SER A 52 16.13 0.14 12.36
C SER A 52 15.05 0.01 13.44
N ASN A 53 14.15 -0.98 13.33
CA ASN A 53 13.16 -1.29 14.37
C ASN A 53 13.82 -1.67 15.70
N ARG A 54 14.85 -2.52 15.66
CA ARG A 54 15.60 -2.90 16.86
C ARG A 54 16.29 -1.72 17.52
N GLN A 55 16.90 -0.80 16.77
CA GLN A 55 17.53 0.37 17.37
C GLN A 55 16.53 1.20 18.19
N SER A 56 15.26 1.20 17.79
CA SER A 56 14.17 1.83 18.54
C SER A 56 13.73 1.02 19.76
N THR A 57 13.71 -0.32 19.71
CA THR A 57 13.15 -1.18 20.77
C THR A 57 14.17 -1.88 21.68
N ARG A 58 15.46 -1.91 21.31
CA ARG A 58 16.62 -2.46 22.05
C ARG A 58 16.55 -3.96 22.43
N THR A 59 15.85 -4.79 21.66
CA THR A 59 15.31 -6.08 22.16
C THR A 59 15.72 -7.40 21.47
N ALA A 60 16.66 -7.46 20.51
CA ALA A 60 17.00 -8.75 19.85
C ALA A 60 18.46 -8.89 19.41
N ASP A 61 18.95 -10.12 19.21
CA ASP A 61 20.27 -10.42 18.63
C ASP A 61 20.30 -10.25 17.10
N GLU A 62 21.42 -9.78 16.53
CA GLU A 62 21.60 -9.58 15.08
C GLU A 62 21.32 -10.86 14.26
N ALA A 63 21.76 -12.02 14.76
CA ALA A 63 21.56 -13.30 14.08
C ALA A 63 20.07 -13.67 13.99
N ASP A 64 19.29 -13.35 15.01
CA ASP A 64 17.84 -13.58 15.04
C ASP A 64 17.11 -12.66 14.05
N LEU A 65 17.54 -11.39 13.93
CA LEU A 65 16.99 -10.46 12.93
C LEU A 65 17.21 -10.94 11.50
N ARG A 66 18.43 -11.44 11.22
CA ARG A 66 18.76 -12.00 9.90
C ARG A 66 17.93 -13.23 9.59
N ALA A 67 17.78 -14.14 10.55
CA ALA A 67 16.90 -15.30 10.41
C ALA A 67 15.45 -14.85 10.11
N LYS A 68 14.92 -13.87 10.86
CA LYS A 68 13.59 -13.31 10.64
C LYS A 68 13.42 -12.69 9.26
N ALA A 69 14.41 -11.95 8.76
CA ALA A 69 14.38 -11.36 7.42
C ALA A 69 14.31 -12.44 6.33
N VAL A 70 15.09 -13.51 6.49
CA VAL A 70 15.09 -14.67 5.58
C VAL A 70 13.72 -15.36 5.56
N GLU A 71 13.07 -15.56 6.72
CA GLU A 71 11.72 -16.13 6.79
C GLU A 71 10.69 -15.23 6.08
N LEU A 72 10.72 -13.92 6.34
CA LEU A 72 9.78 -12.98 5.73
C LEU A 72 9.92 -12.94 4.21
N GLU A 73 11.16 -12.99 3.70
CA GLU A 73 11.45 -13.07 2.26
C GLU A 73 10.90 -14.38 1.69
N HIS A 74 11.21 -15.51 2.32
CA HIS A 74 10.84 -16.84 1.81
C HIS A 74 9.33 -17.04 1.80
N GLU A 75 8.63 -16.59 2.85
CA GLU A 75 7.16 -16.59 2.90
C GLU A 75 6.57 -15.77 1.74
N THR A 76 7.09 -14.56 1.52
CA THR A 76 6.63 -13.69 0.44
C THR A 76 6.90 -14.32 -0.93
N PHE A 77 8.06 -14.94 -1.08
CA PHE A 77 8.47 -15.65 -2.29
C PHE A 77 7.55 -16.86 -2.55
N ARG A 78 7.17 -17.63 -1.52
CA ARG A 78 6.25 -18.79 -1.64
C ARG A 78 4.84 -18.39 -2.04
N ASN A 79 4.36 -17.25 -1.55
CA ASN A 79 3.01 -16.79 -1.83
C ASN A 79 2.88 -16.06 -3.19
N ALA A 80 3.97 -15.55 -3.76
CA ALA A 80 3.94 -14.82 -5.03
C ALA A 80 4.18 -15.72 -6.25
N LYS A 81 3.45 -15.44 -7.34
CA LYS A 81 3.61 -16.11 -8.65
C LYS A 81 4.20 -15.20 -9.75
N VAL A 82 4.23 -13.88 -9.50
CA VAL A 82 4.69 -12.86 -10.45
C VAL A 82 5.63 -11.89 -9.74
N ALA A 83 6.70 -11.46 -10.42
CA ALA A 83 7.76 -10.63 -9.84
C ALA A 83 7.24 -9.31 -9.26
N ASN A 84 6.27 -8.67 -9.91
CA ASN A 84 5.69 -7.41 -9.45
C ASN A 84 4.95 -7.57 -8.11
N LEU A 85 4.19 -8.66 -7.96
CA LEU A 85 3.49 -8.95 -6.71
C LEU A 85 4.48 -9.24 -5.58
N TYR A 86 5.52 -10.03 -5.85
CA TYR A 86 6.59 -10.27 -4.89
C TYR A 86 7.21 -8.97 -4.38
N LYS A 87 7.66 -8.10 -5.28
CA LYS A 87 8.27 -6.80 -4.91
C LYS A 87 7.31 -5.94 -4.10
N ALA A 88 6.04 -5.85 -4.52
CA ALA A 88 5.03 -5.09 -3.79
C ALA A 88 4.78 -5.66 -2.38
N SER A 89 4.68 -6.98 -2.24
CA SER A 89 4.50 -7.64 -0.95
C SER A 89 5.71 -7.46 -0.01
N VAL A 90 6.93 -7.49 -0.53
CA VAL A 90 8.14 -7.18 0.26
C VAL A 90 8.09 -5.73 0.76
N LEU A 91 7.83 -4.77 -0.13
CA LEU A 91 7.73 -3.36 0.25
C LEU A 91 6.60 -3.11 1.25
N LYS A 92 5.50 -3.86 1.15
CA LYS A 92 4.40 -3.81 2.12
C LYS A 92 4.88 -4.25 3.51
N LYS A 93 5.61 -5.36 3.62
CA LYS A 93 6.23 -5.79 4.88
C LYS A 93 7.21 -4.76 5.45
N VAL A 94 8.06 -4.16 4.61
CA VAL A 94 8.98 -3.08 5.01
C VAL A 94 8.21 -1.88 5.60
N ALA A 95 7.15 -1.43 4.93
CA ALA A 95 6.31 -0.35 5.42
C ALA A 95 5.61 -0.70 6.74
N ASP A 96 5.23 -1.97 6.93
CA ASP A 96 4.63 -2.46 8.17
C ASP A 96 5.65 -2.49 9.32
N ILE A 97 6.91 -2.88 9.07
CA ILE A 97 8.00 -2.79 10.03
C ILE A 97 8.25 -1.32 10.42
N HIS A 98 8.37 -0.43 9.43
CA HIS A 98 8.58 1.01 9.70
C HIS A 98 7.44 1.63 10.50
N ARG A 99 6.19 1.17 10.30
CA ARG A 99 5.06 1.60 11.12
C ARG A 99 5.24 1.15 12.57
N ALA A 100 5.55 -0.13 12.79
CA ALA A 100 5.81 -0.64 14.14
C ALA A 100 6.97 0.11 14.83
N SER A 101 8.03 0.46 14.09
CA SER A 101 9.14 1.28 14.61
C SER A 101 8.68 2.64 15.10
N LYS A 102 7.80 3.32 14.35
CA LYS A 102 7.24 4.63 14.77
C LYS A 102 6.37 4.51 16.01
N ASP A 103 5.65 3.39 16.14
CA ASP A 103 4.79 3.09 17.29
C ASP A 103 5.61 2.61 18.51
N GLY A 104 6.93 2.45 18.37
CA GLY A 104 7.81 1.93 19.42
C GLY A 104 7.57 0.45 19.75
N GLN A 105 6.88 -0.27 18.88
CA GLN A 105 6.55 -1.68 19.06
C GLN A 105 7.52 -2.57 18.28
N PRO A 106 7.92 -3.73 18.83
CA PRO A 106 8.66 -4.72 18.07
C PRO A 106 7.77 -5.27 16.95
N TYR A 107 8.34 -5.43 15.76
CA TYR A 107 7.59 -6.04 14.66
C TYR A 107 7.34 -7.53 14.94
N ASP A 108 6.06 -7.89 15.13
CA ASP A 108 5.64 -9.29 15.24
C ASP A 108 5.34 -9.88 13.85
N MET A 109 6.07 -10.95 13.52
CA MET A 109 5.90 -11.72 12.29
C MET A 109 4.49 -12.33 12.17
N GLY A 110 3.83 -12.62 13.30
CA GLY A 110 2.49 -13.22 13.33
C GLY A 110 1.34 -12.29 12.93
N GLY A 111 1.55 -10.97 12.91
CA GLY A 111 0.49 -9.99 12.65
C GLY A 111 0.04 -9.89 11.20
N SER A 112 0.85 -10.37 10.24
CA SER A 112 0.59 -10.21 8.80
C SER A 112 -0.44 -11.21 8.24
N ALA A 113 -0.81 -12.24 9.00
CA ALA A 113 -1.78 -13.25 8.57
C ALA A 113 -3.23 -12.74 8.45
N LYS A 114 -3.54 -11.50 8.87
CA LYS A 114 -4.93 -11.02 9.00
C LYS A 114 -5.48 -10.21 7.82
N SER A 115 -4.72 -9.91 6.77
CA SER A 115 -5.21 -9.03 5.68
C SER A 115 -5.55 -9.69 4.35
N CYS A 116 -5.52 -11.02 4.23
CA CYS A 116 -5.87 -11.71 2.97
C CYS A 116 -6.83 -12.90 3.10
N SER A 117 -7.51 -13.08 4.23
CA SER A 117 -8.57 -14.09 4.34
C SER A 117 -9.62 -13.72 5.40
N ALA A 118 -10.35 -12.63 5.19
CA ALA A 118 -11.76 -12.65 5.54
C ALA A 118 -12.50 -13.33 4.37
N GLN A 119 -12.26 -14.62 4.18
CA GLN A 119 -13.30 -15.47 3.64
C GLN A 119 -14.29 -15.57 4.79
N ALA A 120 -15.21 -14.61 4.88
CA ALA A 120 -16.47 -14.87 5.54
C ALA A 120 -17.03 -16.07 4.76
N GLU A 121 -17.01 -17.23 5.41
CA GLU A 121 -17.76 -18.39 4.93
C GLU A 121 -19.17 -17.88 4.61
N PRO A 122 -19.60 -17.92 3.33
CA PRO A 122 -20.98 -17.59 3.05
C PRO A 122 -21.82 -18.58 3.85
N PRO A 123 -22.79 -18.12 4.66
CA PRO A 123 -23.69 -19.05 5.35
C PRO A 123 -24.28 -19.98 4.30
N GLU A 124 -24.35 -21.28 4.62
CA GLU A 124 -24.90 -22.28 3.69
C GLU A 124 -26.18 -21.74 3.06
N PRO A 125 -26.32 -21.76 1.72
CA PRO A 125 -27.51 -21.24 1.07
C PRO A 125 -28.71 -22.05 1.52
N ASN A 126 -29.51 -21.45 2.38
CA ASN A 126 -30.83 -21.96 2.73
C ASN A 126 -31.67 -21.99 1.43
N GLU A 127 -32.38 -23.11 1.20
CA GLU A 127 -33.17 -23.41 -0.01
C GLU A 127 -34.27 -22.36 -0.33
N TYR A 128 -34.54 -21.45 0.60
CA TYR A 128 -35.51 -20.35 0.47
C TYR A 128 -34.92 -18.99 0.05
N ASP A 129 -33.60 -18.85 -0.10
CA ASP A 129 -32.94 -17.58 -0.48
C ASP A 129 -32.62 -17.47 -1.99
N ILE A 130 -33.13 -18.38 -2.81
CA ILE A 130 -32.95 -18.35 -4.28
C ILE A 130 -34.09 -17.53 -4.89
N PRO A 131 -33.86 -16.30 -5.40
CA PRO A 131 -34.92 -15.52 -6.03
C PRO A 131 -35.40 -16.22 -7.31
N PRO A 132 -36.70 -16.13 -7.65
CA PRO A 132 -37.25 -16.73 -8.86
C PRO A 132 -36.48 -16.30 -10.12
N ALA A 133 -36.18 -17.24 -11.02
CA ALA A 133 -35.41 -17.00 -12.25
C ALA A 133 -36.01 -15.92 -13.17
N SER A 134 -37.28 -15.56 -12.98
CA SER A 134 -37.95 -14.43 -13.64
C SER A 134 -37.35 -13.07 -13.31
N HIS A 135 -36.55 -12.93 -12.23
CA HIS A 135 -35.84 -11.69 -11.90
C HIS A 135 -34.48 -11.51 -12.59
N VAL A 136 -33.93 -12.55 -13.25
CA VAL A 136 -32.56 -12.51 -13.80
C VAL A 136 -32.51 -11.95 -15.23
N TYR A 137 -33.66 -11.77 -15.89
CA TYR A 137 -33.72 -11.40 -17.31
C TYR A 137 -34.36 -10.03 -17.61
N SER A 138 -33.99 -8.99 -16.86
CA SER A 138 -34.46 -7.61 -17.12
C SER A 138 -33.35 -6.58 -17.31
N LEU A 139 -32.09 -6.97 -17.48
CA LEU A 139 -30.99 -6.01 -17.70
C LEU A 139 -30.54 -6.03 -19.16
N LYS A 140 -31.44 -5.60 -20.06
CA LYS A 140 -30.98 -5.00 -21.32
C LYS A 140 -30.39 -3.64 -20.94
N PRO A 141 -29.11 -3.35 -21.20
CA PRO A 141 -28.59 -2.00 -21.04
C PRO A 141 -29.36 -1.10 -22.00
N LYS A 142 -30.25 -0.26 -21.46
CA LYS A 142 -30.92 0.78 -22.24
C LYS A 142 -29.81 1.75 -22.65
N ARG A 143 -29.51 1.83 -23.94
CA ARG A 143 -28.50 2.76 -24.48
C ARG A 143 -28.99 4.18 -24.20
N VAL A 144 -28.53 4.76 -23.09
CA VAL A 144 -28.74 6.17 -22.79
C VAL A 144 -27.81 6.94 -23.73
N GLY A 145 -28.39 7.67 -24.69
CA GLY A 145 -27.64 8.61 -25.52
C GLY A 145 -26.99 9.68 -24.66
N ALA A 146 -25.97 10.36 -25.20
CA ALA A 146 -25.19 11.39 -24.51
C ALA A 146 -26.09 12.40 -23.76
N GLY A 147 -26.24 12.19 -22.46
CA GLY A 147 -27.07 12.96 -21.56
C GLY A 147 -26.72 12.55 -20.14
N PHE A 148 -26.02 13.44 -19.45
CA PHE A 148 -25.49 13.21 -18.11
C PHE A 148 -26.60 12.77 -17.14
N PRO A 149 -26.41 11.72 -16.34
CA PRO A 149 -27.32 11.42 -15.26
C PRO A 149 -27.26 12.56 -14.23
N LYS A 150 -28.41 13.21 -13.97
CA LYS A 150 -28.63 14.12 -12.85
C LYS A 150 -28.56 13.34 -11.53
N GLY A 151 -27.35 12.94 -11.14
CA GLY A 151 -27.01 12.59 -9.77
C GLY A 151 -26.35 13.80 -9.14
N SER A 152 -26.68 14.13 -7.89
CA SER A 152 -26.06 15.24 -7.16
C SER A 152 -24.55 15.06 -7.13
N CYS A 153 -23.86 15.90 -7.91
CA CYS A 153 -22.40 15.95 -7.99
C CYS A 153 -21.86 16.53 -6.67
N PRO A 154 -21.01 15.83 -5.90
CA PRO A 154 -20.33 16.42 -4.76
C PRO A 154 -19.09 17.24 -5.17
N PHE A 155 -18.90 17.48 -6.47
CA PHE A 155 -17.71 18.15 -7.00
C PHE A 155 -18.05 19.57 -7.42
N GLN A 156 -17.44 20.54 -6.74
CA GLN A 156 -17.51 21.96 -7.07
C GLN A 156 -16.82 22.21 -8.41
N THR A 157 -17.49 22.92 -9.32
CA THR A 157 -16.91 23.23 -10.64
C THR A 157 -15.94 24.40 -10.52
N ALA A 158 -14.85 24.43 -11.30
CA ALA A 158 -13.84 25.51 -11.21
C ALA A 158 -14.43 26.93 -11.38
N THR A 159 -15.48 27.07 -12.19
CA THR A 159 -16.22 28.33 -12.35
C THR A 159 -16.92 28.77 -11.07
N GLU A 160 -17.53 27.82 -10.36
CA GLU A 160 -18.22 28.02 -9.08
C GLU A 160 -17.21 28.43 -7.99
N LEU A 161 -16.01 27.83 -8.00
CA LEU A 161 -14.91 28.24 -7.12
C LEU A 161 -14.45 29.68 -7.41
N MET A 162 -14.27 30.05 -8.68
CA MET A 162 -13.84 31.41 -9.04
C MET A 162 -14.89 32.49 -8.72
N GLU A 163 -16.17 32.15 -8.80
CA GLU A 163 -17.27 33.05 -8.46
C GLU A 163 -17.35 33.32 -6.95
N THR A 164 -17.16 32.29 -6.11
CA THR A 164 -17.10 32.48 -4.65
C THR A 164 -15.96 33.39 -4.20
N THR A 165 -14.80 33.37 -4.87
CA THR A 165 -13.70 34.32 -4.59
C THR A 165 -14.05 35.76 -4.95
N ARG A 166 -14.81 36.02 -6.01
CA ARG A 166 -15.22 37.39 -6.40
C ARG A 166 -16.22 37.99 -5.42
N ILE A 167 -17.09 37.18 -4.82
CA ILE A 167 -18.06 37.63 -3.81
C ILE A 167 -17.33 37.99 -2.50
N ARG A 168 -16.26 37.26 -2.14
CA ARG A 168 -15.45 37.55 -0.96
C ARG A 168 -14.62 38.84 -1.10
N GLU A 169 -14.21 39.19 -2.31
CA GLU A 169 -13.44 40.42 -2.58
C GLU A 169 -14.30 41.71 -2.56
N GLN A 170 -15.64 41.61 -2.54
CA GLN A 170 -16.55 42.77 -2.49
C GLN A 170 -17.24 42.98 -1.13
N ALA A 171 -16.80 42.32 -0.05
CA ALA A 171 -17.28 42.64 1.30
C ALA A 171 -16.41 43.75 1.93
N PRO A 172 -16.98 44.89 2.36
CA PRO A 172 -16.23 45.94 3.06
C PRO A 172 -15.72 45.41 4.40
N GLN A 173 -14.43 45.60 4.67
CA GLN A 173 -13.81 45.40 5.98
C GLN A 173 -14.49 46.29 7.04
N PRO A 174 -14.92 45.76 8.19
CA PRO A 174 -15.12 46.57 9.39
C PRO A 174 -13.82 46.59 10.21
N GLU A 175 -13.16 47.73 10.10
CA GLU A 175 -12.38 48.48 11.08
C GLU A 175 -12.18 47.83 12.47
N ARG A 176 -10.90 47.68 12.85
CA ARG A 176 -10.43 47.29 14.18
C ARG A 176 -10.18 48.57 14.98
N GLY A 177 -10.96 48.84 16.03
CA GLY A 177 -10.74 50.00 16.91
C GLY A 177 -11.47 49.90 18.26
N GLY A 178 -10.72 50.08 19.35
CA GLY A 178 -11.15 50.06 20.76
C GLY A 178 -9.98 49.54 21.64
N GLU A 179 -8.93 50.34 21.89
CA GLU A 179 -8.73 51.22 23.07
C GLU A 179 -8.66 50.41 24.39
N HIS A 180 -7.53 50.29 25.10
CA HIS A 180 -6.94 51.34 25.95
C HIS A 180 -5.46 51.03 26.38
N GLU A 181 -4.76 52.10 26.76
CA GLU A 181 -3.33 52.42 26.96
C GLU A 181 -2.53 51.72 28.12
N PRO A 182 -1.16 51.71 28.08
CA PRO A 182 -0.21 51.24 29.13
C PRO A 182 0.19 52.37 30.14
N PRO A 183 0.90 52.11 31.27
CA PRO A 183 2.38 52.20 31.32
C PRO A 183 3.01 51.28 32.41
N SER A 184 4.28 50.84 32.35
CA SER A 184 5.43 51.62 32.86
C SER A 184 6.74 50.79 32.80
N ARG A 185 7.81 51.48 32.39
CA ARG A 185 9.26 51.14 32.34
C ARG A 185 9.89 51.00 33.76
N PRO A 186 11.24 50.93 34.02
CA PRO A 186 12.45 50.85 33.15
C PRO A 186 13.62 49.94 33.64
N CYS A 187 14.65 49.84 32.77
CA CYS A 187 16.11 49.85 33.02
C CYS A 187 16.88 48.66 33.63
N GLY A 188 18.06 48.39 33.02
CA GLY A 188 19.20 47.65 33.55
C GLY A 188 20.09 47.09 32.43
N LEU A 189 20.91 47.93 31.78
CA LEU A 189 22.39 47.89 31.86
C LEU A 189 23.05 46.60 31.37
N LEU A 190 23.66 46.66 30.17
CA LEU A 190 25.06 46.29 29.90
C LEU A 190 25.50 46.83 28.53
#